data_AF-A0AAU7ZUQ0-F1
#
_entry.id   AF-A0AAU7ZUQ0-F1
#
_cell.length_a   1.000
_cell.length_b   1.000
_cell.length_c   1.000
_cell.angle_alpha   90.00
_cell.angle_beta   90.00
_cell.angle_gamma   90.00
#
_symmetry.space_group_name_H-M   'P 1'
#
loop_
_entity.id
_entity.type
_entity.pdbx_description
1 polymer ?
#
loop_
_entity_poly.entity_id
_entity_poly.type
_entity_poly.pdbx_seq_one_letter_code
_entity_poly.pdbx_strand_id
1 'polypeptide(L)'
;MPRHFSSSHSRPSFLSHSLLRCSLPLSALALSLALAGCSRPSIPSIPNVAEANALAAEHQQETALARQQMELIPPPSKTRYMAVKSLTLWENPYITVQGGMATLHVVVADANTSNLGVGGMLRPIGARRRDLNVRVSDLPTALNAIPENSWPYGRVVAVEEAHEVPVSARPEVRRNVESVIKTLSDLGVVVYEWSDNGRS
;
A
#
# COMPACT_ATOMS: atom_id res chain seq x y z
N MET A 1 17.82 47.53 -34.03
CA MET A 1 17.84 48.51 -32.92
C MET A 1 17.40 47.80 -31.63
N PRO A 2 18.29 47.55 -30.67
CA PRO A 2 17.93 46.95 -29.39
C PRO A 2 17.70 48.05 -28.34
N ARG A 3 16.59 47.97 -27.58
CA ARG A 3 16.40 48.79 -26.38
C ARG A 3 16.70 47.94 -25.15
N HIS A 4 17.79 48.32 -24.48
CA HIS A 4 18.09 48.01 -23.09
C HIS A 4 16.91 48.40 -22.19
N PHE A 5 16.55 47.53 -21.25
CA PHE A 5 15.87 47.95 -20.03
C PHE A 5 16.74 47.58 -18.83
N SER A 6 17.11 48.61 -18.09
CA SER A 6 17.96 48.58 -16.92
C SER A 6 17.11 48.52 -15.65
N SER A 7 17.63 47.73 -14.70
CA SER A 7 17.45 47.70 -13.24
C SER A 7 16.61 48.79 -12.56
N SER A 8 15.75 48.40 -11.61
CA SER A 8 15.73 49.07 -10.31
C SER A 8 15.24 48.15 -9.19
N HIS A 9 15.97 48.20 -8.09
CA HIS A 9 15.73 47.59 -6.79
C HIS A 9 14.41 48.05 -6.15
N SER A 10 13.79 47.17 -5.35
CA SER A 10 13.14 47.55 -4.09
C SER A 10 12.98 46.32 -3.19
N ARG A 11 13.79 46.27 -2.13
CA ARG A 11 13.60 45.42 -0.95
C ARG A 11 12.75 46.21 0.07
N PRO A 12 11.85 45.54 0.80
CA PRO A 12 11.58 45.86 2.21
C PRO A 12 12.20 44.75 3.08
N SER A 13 13.13 44.97 4.01
CA SER A 13 13.14 45.80 5.22
C SER A 13 12.27 45.27 6.35
N PHE A 14 12.93 44.45 7.19
CA PHE A 14 12.90 44.38 8.66
C PHE A 14 11.59 44.36 9.46
N LEU A 15 11.43 43.30 10.25
CA LEU A 15 10.85 43.25 11.61
C LEU A 15 11.42 41.97 12.27
N SER A 16 12.62 41.99 12.87
CA SER A 16 12.93 42.42 14.24
C SER A 16 11.97 41.85 15.29
N HIS A 17 12.29 40.67 15.82
CA HIS A 17 11.84 40.24 17.15
C HIS A 17 13.01 39.66 17.95
N SER A 18 13.39 40.45 18.96
CA SER A 18 14.05 40.17 20.23
C SER A 18 14.90 38.91 20.40
N LEU A 19 16.20 39.18 20.52
CA LEU A 19 17.16 38.43 21.32
C LEU A 19 16.76 38.52 22.80
N LEU A 20 16.58 37.38 23.48
CA LEU A 20 16.77 37.30 24.91
C LEU A 20 18.01 36.46 25.20
N ARG A 21 19.10 37.17 25.49
CA ARG A 21 20.32 36.64 26.10
C ARG A 21 20.06 36.57 27.61
N CYS A 22 20.34 35.44 28.22
CA CYS A 22 20.64 35.40 29.65
C CYS A 22 21.87 34.52 29.86
N SER A 23 22.90 35.15 30.42
CA SER A 23 24.25 34.65 30.63
C SER A 23 24.41 33.92 31.97
N LEU A 24 25.15 32.80 31.91
CA LEU A 24 26.01 32.09 32.87
C LEU A 24 26.24 32.65 34.30
N PRO A 25 26.53 31.77 35.28
CA PRO A 25 27.93 31.41 35.59
C PRO A 25 28.11 29.88 35.71
N LEU A 26 29.08 29.26 35.02
CA LEU A 26 30.48 29.04 35.45
C LEU A 26 30.64 28.56 36.90
N SER A 27 30.71 27.25 37.11
CA SER A 27 31.41 26.65 38.25
C SER A 27 32.17 25.41 37.76
N ALA A 28 33.47 25.41 38.03
CA ALA A 28 34.48 24.49 37.51
C ALA A 28 34.90 23.46 38.57
N LEU A 29 35.52 22.36 38.08
CA LEU A 29 36.30 21.33 38.80
C LEU A 29 35.47 20.34 39.68
N ALA A 30 35.70 19.02 39.69
CA ALA A 30 36.81 18.23 39.20
C ALA A 30 36.46 16.71 39.09
N LEU A 31 37.25 16.05 38.23
CA LEU A 31 37.86 14.71 38.38
C LEU A 31 37.02 13.40 38.24
N SER A 32 37.32 12.73 37.11
CA SER A 32 37.63 11.30 36.93
C SER A 32 36.56 10.24 37.20
N LEU A 33 36.22 9.46 36.16
CA LEU A 33 36.80 8.12 35.97
C LEU A 33 36.59 7.67 34.50
N ALA A 34 37.69 7.30 33.86
CA ALA A 34 37.68 6.65 32.56
C ALA A 34 37.19 5.20 32.73
N LEU A 35 36.09 4.85 32.08
CA LEU A 35 35.76 3.48 31.73
C LEU A 35 35.79 3.37 30.21
N ALA A 36 36.96 3.00 29.69
CA ALA A 36 37.11 2.47 28.35
C ALA A 36 36.37 1.12 28.29
N GLY A 37 35.07 1.16 28.00
CA GLY A 37 34.30 -0.02 27.65
C GLY A 37 34.58 -0.38 26.19
N CYS A 38 35.25 -1.50 25.97
CA CYS A 38 35.51 -2.08 24.64
C CYS A 38 34.22 -2.12 23.82
N SER A 39 34.13 -1.30 22.78
CA SER A 39 33.07 -1.38 21.77
C SER A 39 33.32 -2.64 20.94
N ARG A 40 32.81 -3.78 21.42
CA ARG A 40 32.66 -4.95 20.54
C ARG A 40 31.62 -4.57 19.47
N PRO A 41 31.89 -4.78 18.18
CA PRO A 41 30.83 -4.74 17.19
C PRO A 41 29.79 -5.78 17.60
N SER A 42 28.55 -5.32 17.82
CA SER A 42 27.40 -6.17 18.06
C SER A 42 27.26 -7.12 16.87
N ILE A 43 27.54 -8.40 17.14
CA ILE A 43 27.14 -9.51 16.27
C ILE A 43 25.61 -9.39 16.10
N PRO A 44 25.05 -9.47 14.87
CA PRO A 44 23.61 -9.50 14.71
C PRO A 44 23.06 -10.69 15.50
N SER A 45 22.25 -10.39 16.52
CA SER A 45 21.59 -11.37 17.38
C SER A 45 20.76 -12.30 16.51
N ILE A 46 21.10 -13.59 16.48
CA ILE A 46 20.20 -14.61 15.94
C ILE A 46 18.97 -14.61 16.85
N PRO A 47 17.76 -14.35 16.33
CA PRO A 47 16.56 -14.35 17.16
C PRO A 47 16.43 -15.70 17.85
N ASN A 48 16.18 -15.67 19.15
CA ASN A 48 15.93 -16.90 19.92
C ASN A 48 14.67 -17.57 19.36
N VAL A 49 14.64 -18.90 19.29
CA VAL A 49 13.48 -19.69 18.80
C VAL A 49 12.19 -19.28 19.54
N ALA A 50 12.28 -18.96 20.83
CA ALA A 50 11.15 -18.47 21.61
C ALA A 50 10.58 -17.14 21.07
N GLU A 51 11.44 -16.22 20.64
CA GLU A 51 11.05 -14.93 20.07
C GLU A 51 10.46 -15.10 18.67
N ALA A 52 11.08 -15.93 17.83
CA ALA A 52 10.53 -16.25 16.50
C ALA A 52 9.14 -16.89 16.58
N ASN A 53 8.92 -17.78 17.56
CA ASN A 53 7.61 -18.37 17.80
C ASN A 53 6.58 -17.35 18.30
N ALA A 54 6.98 -16.42 19.17
CA ALA A 54 6.10 -15.37 19.66
C ALA A 54 5.66 -14.42 18.53
N LEU A 55 6.60 -14.00 17.68
CA LEU A 55 6.30 -13.17 16.49
C LEU A 55 5.40 -13.90 15.49
N ALA A 56 5.64 -15.20 15.27
CA ALA A 56 4.79 -16.00 14.39
C ALA A 56 3.36 -16.14 14.96
N ALA A 57 3.22 -16.32 16.27
CA ALA A 57 1.91 -16.40 16.93
C ALA A 57 1.15 -15.08 16.84
N GLU A 58 1.83 -13.95 17.03
CA GLU A 58 1.23 -12.61 16.85
C GLU A 58 0.74 -12.41 15.42
N HIS A 59 1.56 -12.74 14.42
CA HIS A 59 1.20 -12.62 13.01
C HIS A 59 0.02 -13.54 12.63
N GLN A 60 -0.03 -14.75 13.18
CA GLN A 60 -1.17 -15.66 13.01
C GLN A 60 -2.46 -15.08 13.59
N GLN A 61 -2.37 -14.46 14.77
CA GLN A 61 -3.52 -13.81 15.41
C GLN A 61 -4.00 -12.61 14.58
N GLU A 62 -3.09 -11.77 14.10
CA GLU A 62 -3.43 -10.65 13.21
C GLU A 62 -4.12 -11.14 11.92
N THR A 63 -3.60 -12.20 11.30
CA THR A 63 -4.18 -12.80 10.10
C THR A 63 -5.58 -13.37 10.39
N ALA A 64 -5.78 -13.99 11.56
CA ALA A 64 -7.08 -14.52 11.96
C ALA A 64 -8.12 -13.40 12.16
N LEU A 65 -7.74 -12.28 12.78
CA LEU A 65 -8.60 -11.11 12.91
C LEU A 65 -8.91 -10.49 11.55
N ALA A 66 -7.89 -10.36 10.70
CA ALA A 66 -8.07 -9.85 9.34
C ALA A 66 -9.02 -10.74 8.52
N ARG A 67 -8.94 -12.07 8.68
CA ARG A 67 -9.88 -13.02 8.08
C ARG A 67 -11.31 -12.83 8.57
N GLN A 68 -11.51 -12.67 9.87
CA GLN A 68 -12.84 -12.42 10.45
C GLN A 68 -13.49 -11.15 9.89
N GLN A 69 -12.71 -10.10 9.66
CA GLN A 69 -13.20 -8.88 9.01
C GLN A 69 -13.63 -9.15 7.56
N MET A 70 -12.83 -9.92 6.81
CA MET A 70 -13.19 -10.32 5.44
C MET A 70 -14.43 -11.23 5.37
N GLU A 71 -14.80 -11.94 6.45
CA GLU A 71 -16.00 -12.78 6.49
C GLU A 71 -17.31 -11.99 6.41
N LEU A 72 -17.29 -10.68 6.67
CA LEU A 72 -18.42 -9.77 6.45
C LEU A 72 -18.80 -9.68 4.97
N ILE A 73 -17.83 -9.82 4.07
CA ILE A 73 -18.08 -9.90 2.63
C ILE A 73 -18.62 -11.30 2.32
N PRO A 74 -19.77 -11.46 1.65
CA PRO A 74 -20.27 -12.79 1.32
C PRO A 74 -19.31 -13.53 0.37
N PRO A 75 -19.24 -14.87 0.43
CA PRO A 75 -18.49 -15.63 -0.57
C PRO A 75 -19.05 -15.37 -1.98
N PRO A 76 -18.23 -15.53 -3.03
CA PRO A 76 -18.70 -15.36 -4.40
C PRO A 76 -19.81 -16.38 -4.70
N SER A 77 -20.92 -15.91 -5.28
CA SER A 77 -22.04 -16.76 -5.71
C SER A 77 -22.06 -16.88 -7.23
N LYS A 78 -22.40 -18.06 -7.79
CA LYS A 78 -22.51 -18.24 -9.26
C LYS A 78 -23.49 -17.27 -9.93
N THR A 79 -24.48 -16.76 -9.18
CA THR A 79 -25.45 -15.79 -9.67
C THR A 79 -24.90 -14.37 -9.81
N ARG A 80 -23.81 -14.03 -9.10
CA ARG A 80 -23.19 -12.69 -9.10
C ARG A 80 -21.79 -12.69 -9.71
N TYR A 81 -21.05 -13.77 -9.52
CA TYR A 81 -19.70 -13.93 -10.02
C TYR A 81 -19.72 -14.20 -11.53
N MET A 82 -19.14 -13.29 -12.29
CA MET A 82 -18.76 -13.52 -13.68
C MET A 82 -17.27 -13.85 -13.73
N ALA A 83 -16.88 -14.82 -14.55
CA ALA A 83 -15.46 -15.01 -14.87
C ALA A 83 -14.90 -13.68 -15.39
N VAL A 84 -13.67 -13.33 -14.99
CA VAL A 84 -13.03 -12.10 -15.46
C VAL A 84 -12.89 -12.20 -16.98
N LYS A 85 -13.49 -11.25 -17.71
CA LYS A 85 -13.36 -11.13 -19.17
C LYS A 85 -12.48 -9.95 -19.58
N SER A 86 -12.44 -8.93 -18.73
CA SER A 86 -11.66 -7.72 -18.92
C SER A 86 -11.53 -7.02 -17.57
N LEU A 87 -10.30 -6.64 -17.19
CA LEU A 87 -10.07 -5.82 -16.00
C LEU A 87 -10.72 -4.43 -16.12
N THR A 88 -11.08 -3.97 -17.32
CA THR A 88 -11.77 -2.68 -17.52
C THR A 88 -13.23 -2.73 -17.06
N LEU A 89 -13.89 -3.88 -17.26
CA LEU A 89 -15.28 -4.10 -16.86
C LEU A 89 -15.40 -4.79 -15.49
N TRP A 90 -14.29 -5.22 -14.91
CA TRP A 90 -14.24 -5.80 -13.58
C TRP A 90 -14.52 -4.74 -12.51
N GLU A 91 -15.56 -4.97 -11.71
CA GLU A 91 -16.00 -4.03 -10.67
C GLU A 91 -15.47 -4.37 -9.26
N ASN A 92 -15.22 -5.65 -8.99
CA ASN A 92 -14.59 -6.06 -7.74
C ASN A 92 -13.15 -5.53 -7.65
N PRO A 93 -12.51 -5.56 -6.47
CA PRO A 93 -11.11 -5.22 -6.37
C PRO A 93 -10.25 -6.18 -7.19
N TYR A 94 -9.17 -5.67 -7.77
CA TYR A 94 -8.13 -6.49 -8.39
C TYR A 94 -6.75 -5.95 -8.05
N ILE A 95 -5.74 -6.80 -8.15
CA ILE A 95 -4.39 -6.50 -7.72
C ILE A 95 -3.44 -6.71 -8.89
N THR A 96 -2.61 -5.72 -9.18
CA THR A 96 -1.46 -5.86 -10.07
C THR A 96 -0.19 -5.90 -9.23
N VAL A 97 0.57 -6.99 -9.31
CA VAL A 97 1.78 -7.23 -8.51
C VAL A 97 3.02 -6.77 -9.28
N GLN A 98 3.84 -5.90 -8.66
CA GLN A 98 5.05 -5.37 -9.28
C GLN A 98 6.18 -5.22 -8.26
N GLY A 99 7.27 -5.96 -8.45
CA GLY A 99 8.38 -6.00 -7.48
C GLY A 99 7.83 -6.33 -6.09
N GLY A 100 8.34 -5.67 -5.04
CA GLY A 100 7.85 -5.82 -3.66
C GLY A 100 6.54 -5.07 -3.32
N MET A 101 5.84 -4.55 -4.31
CA MET A 101 4.61 -3.78 -4.14
C MET A 101 3.42 -4.42 -4.86
N ALA A 102 2.22 -4.10 -4.39
CA ALA A 102 0.97 -4.47 -5.02
C ALA A 102 0.15 -3.20 -5.26
N THR A 103 -0.32 -3.02 -6.49
CA THR A 103 -1.30 -1.98 -6.81
C THR A 103 -2.69 -2.58 -6.67
N LEU A 104 -3.42 -2.12 -5.66
CA LEU A 104 -4.80 -2.49 -5.41
C LEU A 104 -5.73 -1.50 -6.12
N HIS A 105 -6.49 -2.01 -7.08
CA HIS A 105 -7.45 -1.25 -7.87
C HIS A 105 -8.85 -1.44 -7.31
N VAL A 106 -9.49 -0.36 -6.87
CA VAL A 106 -10.81 -0.40 -6.22
C VAL A 106 -11.78 0.52 -6.95
N VAL A 107 -12.94 0.02 -7.34
CA VAL A 107 -14.03 0.85 -7.88
C VAL A 107 -14.83 1.39 -6.71
N VAL A 108 -14.87 2.72 -6.57
CA VAL A 108 -15.69 3.36 -5.54
C VAL A 108 -17.13 3.52 -6.03
N ALA A 109 -18.09 3.33 -5.13
CA ALA A 109 -19.49 3.60 -5.41
C ALA A 109 -19.70 5.03 -5.93
N ASP A 110 -20.61 5.18 -6.89
CA ASP A 110 -20.93 6.49 -7.42
C ASP A 110 -21.78 7.26 -6.40
N ALA A 111 -21.36 8.48 -6.07
CA ALA A 111 -22.09 9.35 -5.14
C ALA A 111 -23.35 9.97 -5.78
N ASN A 112 -23.50 9.87 -7.10
CA ASN A 112 -24.64 10.44 -7.81
C ASN A 112 -25.85 9.49 -7.76
N THR A 113 -26.93 9.98 -7.15
CA THR A 113 -28.19 9.26 -6.89
C THR A 113 -29.07 9.09 -8.12
N SER A 114 -28.76 9.75 -9.24
CA SER A 114 -29.50 9.60 -10.50
C SER A 114 -29.04 8.36 -11.27
N ASN A 115 -29.97 7.69 -11.94
CA ASN A 115 -29.67 6.56 -12.84
C ASN A 115 -29.21 7.01 -14.24
N LEU A 116 -29.23 8.31 -14.53
CA LEU A 116 -28.84 8.83 -15.85
C LEU A 116 -27.34 8.64 -16.10
N GLY A 117 -27.01 7.95 -17.19
CA GLY A 117 -25.64 7.79 -17.69
C GLY A 117 -24.76 6.75 -16.99
N VAL A 118 -25.29 6.01 -16.01
CA VAL A 118 -24.55 4.94 -15.28
C VAL A 118 -23.99 3.92 -16.28
N GLY A 119 -22.68 3.65 -16.20
CA GLY A 119 -22.01 2.66 -17.06
C GLY A 119 -21.87 3.10 -18.53
N GLY A 120 -22.33 4.30 -18.89
CA GLY A 120 -22.20 4.88 -20.22
C GLY A 120 -20.99 5.81 -20.35
N MET A 121 -20.89 6.49 -21.50
CA MET A 121 -19.79 7.42 -21.82
C MET A 121 -19.63 8.55 -20.79
N LEU A 122 -20.73 9.00 -20.19
CA LEU A 122 -20.72 10.10 -19.23
C LEU A 122 -20.28 9.67 -17.82
N ARG A 123 -20.45 8.38 -17.47
CA ARG A 123 -20.10 7.84 -16.14
C ARG A 123 -19.50 6.43 -16.28
N PRO A 124 -18.31 6.31 -16.89
CA PRO A 124 -17.65 5.03 -17.07
C PRO A 124 -17.17 4.50 -15.72
N ILE A 125 -17.22 3.18 -15.53
CA ILE A 125 -16.78 2.49 -14.31
C ILE A 125 -15.31 2.81 -14.01
N GLY A 126 -14.45 2.80 -15.03
CA GLY A 126 -13.01 3.08 -14.89
C GLY A 126 -12.70 4.45 -14.29
N ALA A 127 -13.54 5.49 -14.50
CA ALA A 127 -13.30 6.81 -13.92
C ALA A 127 -13.49 6.85 -12.39
N ARG A 128 -14.15 5.84 -11.83
CA ARG A 128 -14.35 5.70 -10.37
C ARG A 128 -13.31 4.79 -9.73
N ARG A 129 -12.37 4.27 -10.52
CA ARG A 129 -11.29 3.41 -10.04
C ARG A 129 -10.25 4.25 -9.31
N ARG A 130 -9.84 3.75 -8.14
CA ARG A 130 -8.73 4.28 -7.35
C ARG A 130 -7.65 3.23 -7.24
N ASP A 131 -6.42 3.67 -7.41
CA ASP A 131 -5.25 2.82 -7.33
C ASP A 131 -4.53 3.11 -6.01
N LEU A 132 -4.34 2.06 -5.21
CA LEU A 132 -3.65 2.13 -3.93
C LEU A 132 -2.39 1.29 -4.04
N ASN A 133 -1.24 1.94 -3.95
CA ASN A 133 0.04 1.23 -3.97
C ASN A 133 0.41 0.82 -2.54
N VAL A 134 0.45 -0.48 -2.27
CA VAL A 134 0.65 -1.04 -0.93
C VAL A 134 1.79 -2.05 -0.93
N ARG A 135 2.46 -2.22 0.21
CA ARG A 135 3.42 -3.31 0.38
C ARG A 135 2.66 -4.63 0.43
N VAL A 136 3.27 -5.70 -0.05
CA VAL A 136 2.66 -7.05 0.01
C VAL A 136 2.33 -7.46 1.45
N SER A 137 3.15 -7.04 2.43
CA SER A 137 2.91 -7.27 3.86
C SER A 137 1.66 -6.59 4.40
N ASP A 138 1.31 -5.42 3.85
CA ASP A 138 0.24 -4.56 4.36
C ASP A 138 -1.09 -4.82 3.62
N LEU A 139 -1.08 -5.77 2.68
CA LEU A 139 -2.22 -6.15 1.86
C LEU A 139 -3.44 -6.59 2.70
N PRO A 140 -3.32 -7.38 3.79
CA PRO A 140 -4.46 -7.72 4.64
C PRO A 140 -5.19 -6.49 5.17
N THR A 141 -4.44 -5.53 5.71
CA THR A 141 -4.99 -4.27 6.25
C THR A 141 -5.65 -3.45 5.15
N ALA A 142 -5.00 -3.35 3.98
CA ALA A 142 -5.53 -2.61 2.84
C ALA A 142 -6.85 -3.19 2.32
N LEU A 143 -6.97 -4.52 2.25
CA LEU A 143 -8.19 -5.20 1.82
C LEU A 143 -9.35 -5.00 2.80
N ASN A 144 -9.08 -5.08 4.11
CA ASN A 144 -10.10 -4.85 5.15
C ASN A 144 -10.59 -3.39 5.21
N ALA A 145 -9.79 -2.44 4.71
CA ALA A 145 -10.21 -1.06 4.59
C ALA A 145 -11.13 -0.78 3.39
N ILE A 146 -11.30 -1.75 2.48
CA ILE A 146 -12.20 -1.61 1.33
C ILE A 146 -13.65 -1.70 1.81
N PRO A 147 -14.52 -0.71 1.47
CA PRO A 147 -15.91 -0.75 1.87
C PRO A 147 -16.68 -1.89 1.18
N GLU A 148 -17.65 -2.47 1.89
CA GLU A 148 -18.41 -3.65 1.42
C GLU A 148 -19.07 -3.47 0.05
N ASN A 149 -19.49 -2.24 -0.28
CA ASN A 149 -20.12 -1.90 -1.55
C ASN A 149 -19.17 -1.99 -2.76
N SER A 150 -17.87 -2.15 -2.54
CA SER A 150 -16.87 -2.38 -3.59
C SER A 150 -16.71 -3.87 -3.93
N TRP A 151 -17.54 -4.75 -3.34
CA TRP A 151 -17.51 -6.21 -3.55
C TRP A 151 -18.80 -6.76 -4.19
N PRO A 152 -19.26 -6.23 -5.35
CA PRO A 152 -20.50 -6.66 -5.98
C PRO A 152 -20.57 -8.17 -6.30
N TYR A 153 -19.42 -8.81 -6.52
CA TYR A 153 -19.34 -10.24 -6.87
C TYR A 153 -19.01 -11.14 -5.67
N GLY A 154 -19.05 -10.59 -4.45
CA GLY A 154 -18.62 -11.28 -3.23
C GLY A 154 -17.10 -11.25 -3.06
N ARG A 155 -16.59 -12.03 -2.11
CA ARG A 155 -15.19 -12.05 -1.70
C ARG A 155 -14.29 -12.78 -2.70
N VAL A 156 -14.07 -12.13 -3.85
CA VAL A 156 -13.21 -12.60 -4.94
C VAL A 156 -12.37 -11.46 -5.49
N VAL A 157 -11.09 -11.72 -5.73
CA VAL A 157 -10.14 -10.72 -6.24
C VAL A 157 -9.42 -11.31 -7.46
N ALA A 158 -9.31 -10.51 -8.51
CA ALA A 158 -8.46 -10.85 -9.63
C ALA A 158 -7.01 -10.43 -9.35
N VAL A 159 -6.04 -11.26 -9.70
CA VAL A 159 -4.61 -10.98 -9.51
C VAL A 159 -3.90 -11.05 -10.84
N GLU A 160 -3.13 -10.02 -11.15
CA GLU A 160 -2.37 -9.86 -12.38
C GLU A 160 -0.89 -9.63 -12.05
N GLU A 161 0.00 -10.25 -12.84
CA GLU A 161 1.42 -9.88 -12.86
C GLU A 161 1.58 -8.60 -13.70
N ALA A 162 2.34 -7.62 -13.19
CA ALA A 162 2.59 -6.39 -13.93
C ALA A 162 3.15 -6.66 -15.33
N HIS A 163 2.60 -5.95 -16.30
CA HIS A 163 3.13 -5.96 -17.67
C HIS A 163 4.50 -5.25 -17.70
N GLU A 164 5.37 -5.66 -18.61
CA GLU A 164 6.70 -5.04 -18.85
C GLU A 164 7.75 -5.25 -17.74
N VAL A 165 7.63 -6.32 -16.94
CA VAL A 165 8.68 -6.68 -15.97
C VAL A 165 9.99 -7.09 -16.68
N PRO A 166 11.13 -6.45 -16.34
CA PRO A 166 12.42 -6.79 -16.94
C PRO A 166 12.78 -8.23 -16.60
N VAL A 167 13.43 -8.94 -17.54
CA VAL A 167 13.69 -10.39 -17.42
C VAL A 167 14.40 -10.76 -16.12
N SER A 168 15.28 -9.90 -15.62
CA SER A 168 15.99 -10.08 -14.35
C SER A 168 15.08 -10.06 -13.11
N ALA A 169 13.96 -9.33 -13.14
CA ALA A 169 13.04 -9.18 -12.01
C ALA A 169 11.86 -10.17 -12.03
N ARG A 170 11.59 -10.84 -13.16
CA ARG A 170 10.47 -11.81 -13.29
C ARG A 170 10.46 -12.89 -12.19
N PRO A 171 11.59 -13.49 -11.78
CA PRO A 171 11.57 -14.50 -10.72
C PRO A 171 11.13 -13.94 -9.37
N GLU A 172 11.44 -12.68 -9.09
CA GLU A 172 11.01 -12.00 -7.86
C GLU A 172 9.51 -11.71 -7.92
N VAL A 173 9.04 -11.14 -9.04
CA VAL A 173 7.61 -10.82 -9.22
C VAL A 173 6.75 -12.08 -9.09
N ARG A 174 7.17 -13.21 -9.67
CA ARG A 174 6.44 -14.48 -9.54
C ARG A 174 6.31 -14.94 -8.09
N ARG A 175 7.38 -14.88 -7.29
CA ARG A 175 7.32 -15.22 -5.86
C ARG A 175 6.38 -14.28 -5.10
N ASN A 176 6.36 -13.02 -5.49
CA ASN A 176 5.49 -12.03 -4.87
C ASN A 176 4.02 -12.27 -5.26
N VAL A 177 3.74 -12.68 -6.50
CA VAL A 177 2.40 -13.14 -6.93
C VAL A 177 1.98 -14.36 -6.09
N GLU A 178 2.84 -15.37 -5.94
CA GLU A 178 2.57 -16.54 -5.10
C GLU A 178 2.29 -16.15 -3.63
N SER A 179 3.08 -15.20 -3.09
CA SER A 179 2.87 -14.65 -1.75
C SER A 179 1.52 -13.95 -1.63
N VAL A 180 1.15 -13.12 -2.61
CA VAL A 180 -0.15 -12.42 -2.64
C VAL A 180 -1.29 -13.44 -2.69
N ILE A 181 -1.22 -14.44 -3.57
CA ILE A 181 -2.22 -15.51 -3.67
C ILE A 181 -2.36 -16.25 -2.34
N LYS A 182 -1.24 -16.58 -1.69
CA LYS A 182 -1.26 -17.21 -0.37
C LYS A 182 -1.95 -16.33 0.67
N THR A 183 -1.56 -15.06 0.78
CA THR A 183 -2.17 -14.11 1.72
C THR A 183 -3.68 -13.97 1.48
N LEU A 184 -4.12 -13.86 0.22
CA LEU A 184 -5.54 -13.79 -0.12
C LEU A 184 -6.29 -15.07 0.30
N SER A 185 -5.71 -16.24 0.05
CA SER A 185 -6.27 -17.53 0.48
C SER A 185 -6.38 -17.64 2.01
N ASP A 186 -5.35 -17.19 2.75
CA ASP A 186 -5.34 -17.16 4.21
C ASP A 186 -6.44 -16.24 4.78
N LEU A 187 -6.76 -15.16 4.06
CA LEU A 187 -7.90 -14.26 4.35
C LEU A 187 -9.25 -14.82 3.90
N GLY A 188 -9.28 -15.99 3.27
CA GLY A 188 -10.50 -16.63 2.76
C GLY A 188 -11.04 -15.98 1.49
N VAL A 189 -10.23 -15.17 0.80
CA VAL A 189 -10.56 -14.54 -0.47
C VAL A 189 -10.35 -15.52 -1.62
N VAL A 190 -11.35 -15.63 -2.49
CA VAL A 190 -11.21 -16.43 -3.72
C VAL A 190 -10.34 -15.65 -4.71
N VAL A 191 -9.32 -16.30 -5.25
CA VAL A 191 -8.41 -15.67 -6.20
C VAL A 191 -8.74 -16.12 -7.61
N TYR A 192 -8.78 -15.15 -8.53
CA TYR A 192 -8.79 -15.40 -9.96
C TYR A 192 -7.47 -14.88 -10.55
N GLU A 193 -6.62 -15.78 -11.01
CA GLU A 193 -5.40 -15.37 -11.71
C GLU A 193 -5.76 -14.90 -13.12
N TRP A 194 -5.45 -13.63 -13.40
CA TRP A 194 -5.66 -13.01 -14.69
C TRP A 194 -4.34 -12.99 -15.47
N SER A 195 -4.38 -13.53 -16.67
CA SER A 195 -3.31 -13.39 -17.66
C SER A 195 -3.94 -12.90 -18.95
N ASP A 196 -3.35 -11.89 -19.62
CA ASP A 196 -3.84 -11.36 -20.91
C ASP A 196 -3.80 -12.39 -22.06
N ASN A 197 -3.41 -13.64 -21.74
CA ASN A 197 -3.44 -14.82 -22.60
C ASN A 197 -4.86 -15.28 -22.98
N GLY A 198 -5.90 -14.68 -22.38
CA GLY A 198 -7.32 -14.95 -22.65
C GLY A 198 -7.90 -14.21 -23.86
N ARG A 199 -7.10 -13.89 -24.89
CA ARG A 199 -7.64 -13.43 -26.18
C ARG A 199 -8.39 -14.57 -26.87
N SER A 200 -9.70 -14.59 -26.71
CA SER A 200 -10.65 -15.18 -27.67
C SER A 200 -11.96 -14.40 -27.65
#